data_AF-A0A7U9X1R0-F1
#
_entry.id   AF-A0A7U9X1R0-F1
#
_cell.length_a   1.000
_cell.length_b   1.000
_cell.length_c   1.000
_cell.angle_alpha   90.00
_cell.angle_beta   90.00
_cell.angle_gamma   90.00
#
_symmetry.space_group_name_H-M   'P 1'
#
loop_
_entity.id
_entity.type
_entity.pdbx_description
1 polymer ?
#
loop_
_entity_poly.entity_id
_entity_poly.type
_entity_poly.pdbx_seq_one_letter_code
_entity_poly.pdbx_strand_id
1 'polypeptide(L)'
;MIADLKQAKKFIFMEYFIVSDGKVWRDILEVLTQKVKEGVIVKLLFDDFGTLRINTQAFRKDMKNRGIEMSIFNPIHRDMARISFNYRNHKKITVVDGNIAYTGGFNLADEYANYIERFGHWKDSGIRLYGDGVYSFTCFFLNMWRIVNKNVVIEDVNYKPHAHVFQEGYVQPFMGGPHRNPHNPTEGAYTRMINKARDYIYITTPYLVLDQNMRDDLVSAAQSGVDVCIIVPRIYDKWYVYMVNVSNYGKLMEAGVHIYEYIPGFIHAKNVIADDECAICGTINTDYRSFYLHYECGVFLSEMEAIKDMKEDFLKTLKECEEMDLVRWSKRPLGNKVMQAALKVLSPLL
;
A
#
# COMPACT_ATOMS: atom_id res chain seq x y z
N MET A 1 -11.07 8.13 -9.60
CA MET A 1 -9.78 8.69 -10.05
C MET A 1 -9.85 9.36 -11.43
N ILE A 2 -10.15 8.63 -12.53
CA ILE A 2 -10.17 9.22 -13.90
C ILE A 2 -11.05 10.48 -14.01
N ALA A 3 -12.22 10.48 -13.37
CA ALA A 3 -13.10 11.65 -13.36
C ALA A 3 -12.47 12.91 -12.73
N ASP A 4 -11.65 12.76 -11.69
CA ASP A 4 -10.93 13.88 -11.07
C ASP A 4 -9.73 14.30 -11.94
N LEU A 5 -9.01 13.35 -12.54
CA LEU A 5 -7.92 13.65 -13.49
C LEU A 5 -8.42 14.50 -14.67
N LYS A 6 -9.62 14.19 -15.20
CA LYS A 6 -10.27 14.96 -16.26
C LYS A 6 -10.65 16.39 -15.84
N GLN A 7 -10.78 16.65 -14.53
CA GLN A 7 -11.11 17.97 -14.01
C GLN A 7 -9.88 18.82 -13.67
N ALA A 8 -8.68 18.23 -13.63
CA ALA A 8 -7.45 18.91 -13.27
C ALA A 8 -7.20 20.18 -14.11
N LYS A 9 -6.65 21.22 -13.48
CA LYS A 9 -6.42 22.56 -14.04
C LYS A 9 -5.00 23.09 -13.87
N LYS A 10 -4.27 22.64 -12.85
CA LYS A 10 -2.95 23.16 -12.50
C LYS A 10 -1.89 22.06 -12.61
N PHE A 11 -2.08 20.95 -11.90
CA PHE A 11 -1.12 19.85 -11.92
C PHE A 11 -1.70 18.50 -11.55
N ILE A 12 -1.04 17.45 -12.03
CA ILE A 12 -1.27 16.06 -11.67
C ILE A 12 0.07 15.44 -11.30
N PHE A 13 0.17 14.91 -10.09
CA PHE A 13 1.33 14.13 -9.66
C PHE A 13 0.91 12.69 -9.40
N MET A 14 1.63 11.73 -9.99
CA MET A 14 1.35 10.30 -9.78
C MET A 14 2.63 9.54 -9.46
N GLU A 15 2.58 8.75 -8.39
CA GLU A 15 3.67 7.91 -7.92
C GLU A 15 3.16 6.49 -7.71
N TYR A 16 3.79 5.49 -8.34
CA TYR A 16 3.34 4.10 -8.30
C TYR A 16 4.50 3.10 -8.33
N PHE A 17 4.32 1.98 -7.63
CA PHE A 17 5.25 0.86 -7.68
C PHE A 17 5.13 0.10 -9.01
N ILE A 18 3.93 -0.39 -9.35
CA ILE A 18 3.65 -1.11 -10.60
C ILE A 18 2.82 -0.22 -11.54
N VAL A 19 3.28 -0.19 -12.78
CA VAL A 19 2.50 0.26 -13.94
C VAL A 19 2.67 -0.81 -15.01
N SER A 20 1.55 -1.37 -15.47
CA SER A 20 1.53 -2.32 -16.57
C SER A 20 0.85 -1.71 -17.78
N ASP A 21 1.35 -2.03 -18.97
CA ASP A 21 0.59 -1.76 -20.18
C ASP A 21 -0.72 -2.57 -20.14
N GLY A 22 -1.81 -1.93 -20.52
CA GLY A 22 -3.16 -2.40 -20.22
C GLY A 22 -4.21 -1.33 -20.45
N LYS A 23 -5.48 -1.70 -20.33
CA LYS A 23 -6.61 -0.76 -20.44
C LYS A 23 -6.53 0.35 -19.39
N VAL A 24 -6.28 0.02 -18.12
CA VAL A 24 -6.20 1.00 -17.01
C VAL A 24 -5.14 2.07 -17.30
N TRP A 25 -3.93 1.65 -17.66
CA TRP A 25 -2.84 2.58 -17.95
C TRP A 25 -3.12 3.42 -19.20
N ARG A 26 -3.65 2.82 -20.28
CA ARG A 26 -3.99 3.56 -21.51
C ARG A 26 -5.07 4.62 -21.29
N ASP A 27 -6.13 4.28 -20.57
CA ASP A 27 -7.22 5.21 -20.25
C ASP A 27 -6.70 6.40 -19.40
N ILE A 28 -5.79 6.14 -18.45
CA ILE A 28 -5.13 7.20 -17.66
C ILE A 28 -4.22 8.04 -18.56
N LEU A 29 -3.35 7.41 -19.36
CA LEU A 29 -2.38 8.08 -20.21
C LEU A 29 -3.05 8.99 -21.24
N GLU A 30 -4.20 8.60 -21.77
CA GLU A 30 -5.01 9.44 -22.66
C GLU A 30 -5.42 10.74 -21.96
N VAL A 31 -5.97 10.64 -20.75
CA VAL A 31 -6.36 11.81 -19.94
C VAL A 31 -5.16 12.67 -19.61
N LEU A 32 -4.04 12.08 -19.19
CA LEU A 32 -2.81 12.83 -18.90
C LEU A 32 -2.28 13.57 -20.12
N THR A 33 -2.27 12.91 -21.29
CA THR A 33 -1.85 13.52 -22.55
C THR A 33 -2.74 14.72 -22.89
N GLN A 34 -4.05 14.58 -22.72
CA GLN A 34 -4.99 15.68 -22.95
C GLN A 34 -4.74 16.83 -21.97
N LYS A 35 -4.46 16.52 -20.70
CA LYS A 35 -4.20 17.53 -19.67
C LYS A 35 -2.91 18.31 -19.91
N VAL A 36 -1.86 17.66 -20.39
CA VAL A 36 -0.63 18.37 -20.80
C VAL A 36 -0.93 19.36 -21.94
N LYS A 37 -1.76 19.00 -22.92
CA LYS A 37 -2.17 19.91 -24.00
C LYS A 37 -2.98 21.12 -23.49
N GLU A 38 -3.71 20.94 -22.39
CA GLU A 38 -4.44 22.01 -21.69
C GLU A 38 -3.53 22.87 -20.79
N GLY A 39 -2.22 22.58 -20.74
CA GLY A 39 -1.25 23.33 -19.93
C GLY A 39 -1.12 22.84 -18.48
N VAL A 40 -1.72 21.70 -18.14
CA VAL A 40 -1.60 21.10 -16.80
C VAL A 40 -0.23 20.44 -16.66
N ILE A 41 0.46 20.72 -15.56
CA ILE A 41 1.76 20.09 -15.25
C ILE A 41 1.52 18.63 -14.85
N VAL A 42 2.13 17.68 -15.57
CA VAL A 42 2.01 16.25 -15.24
C VAL A 42 3.38 15.68 -14.89
N LYS A 43 3.53 15.18 -13.65
CA LYS A 43 4.74 14.49 -13.19
C LYS A 43 4.43 13.06 -12.77
N LEU A 44 5.20 12.12 -13.32
CA LEU A 44 5.09 10.68 -13.07
C LEU A 44 6.36 10.14 -12.42
N LEU A 45 6.22 9.51 -11.26
CA LEU A 45 7.32 8.86 -10.56
C LEU A 45 7.05 7.37 -10.43
N PHE A 46 7.89 6.54 -11.04
CA PHE A 46 7.72 5.09 -10.97
C PHE A 46 8.90 4.39 -10.33
N ASP A 47 8.63 3.28 -9.68
CA ASP A 47 9.65 2.36 -9.21
C ASP A 47 10.16 1.48 -10.36
N ASP A 48 11.49 1.41 -10.57
CA ASP A 48 12.07 0.62 -11.68
C ASP A 48 11.70 -0.87 -11.63
N PHE A 49 11.64 -1.47 -10.45
CA PHE A 49 11.36 -2.91 -10.27
C PHE A 49 9.94 -3.26 -10.70
N GLY A 50 8.96 -2.49 -10.23
CA GLY A 50 7.56 -2.72 -10.60
C GLY A 50 7.21 -2.30 -12.04
N THR A 51 8.10 -1.57 -12.73
CA THR A 51 7.89 -1.12 -14.11
C THR A 51 8.84 -1.73 -15.14
N LEU A 52 9.63 -2.76 -14.78
CA LEU A 52 10.60 -3.41 -15.68
C LEU A 52 10.03 -3.78 -17.06
N ARG A 53 8.76 -4.20 -17.13
CA ARG A 53 8.11 -4.61 -18.39
C ARG A 53 7.76 -3.44 -19.31
N ILE A 54 7.39 -2.29 -18.75
CA ILE A 54 6.93 -1.13 -19.54
C ILE A 54 8.04 -0.08 -19.74
N ASN A 55 9.03 -0.01 -18.84
CA ASN A 55 10.05 1.04 -18.77
C ASN A 55 11.16 0.92 -19.85
N THR A 56 10.75 0.81 -21.11
CA THR A 56 11.65 0.76 -22.28
C THR A 56 12.09 2.16 -22.72
N GLN A 57 13.15 2.24 -23.54
CA GLN A 57 13.55 3.52 -24.15
C GLN A 57 12.43 4.14 -25.00
N ALA A 58 11.65 3.29 -25.69
CA ALA A 58 10.50 3.73 -26.49
C ALA A 58 9.42 4.37 -25.60
N PHE A 59 9.08 3.72 -24.48
CA PHE A 59 8.12 4.26 -23.51
C PHE A 59 8.58 5.61 -22.94
N ARG A 60 9.85 5.73 -22.53
CA ARG A 60 10.42 6.99 -22.04
C ARG A 60 10.36 8.11 -23.09
N LYS A 61 10.64 7.77 -24.36
CA LYS A 61 10.56 8.72 -25.47
C LYS A 61 9.11 9.14 -25.73
N ASP A 62 8.16 8.21 -25.67
CA ASP A 62 6.73 8.50 -25.83
C ASP A 62 6.23 9.46 -24.74
N MET A 63 6.55 9.22 -23.47
CA MET A 63 6.18 10.13 -22.37
C MET A 63 6.75 11.54 -22.59
N LYS A 64 8.02 11.64 -22.96
CA LYS A 64 8.67 12.91 -23.28
C LYS A 64 8.00 13.63 -24.45
N ASN A 65 7.68 12.92 -25.52
CA ASN A 65 7.02 13.49 -26.70
C ASN A 65 5.61 14.02 -26.39
N ARG A 66 4.93 13.44 -25.39
CA ARG A 66 3.64 13.91 -24.89
C ARG A 66 3.74 15.12 -23.96
N GLY A 67 4.95 15.54 -23.60
CA GLY A 67 5.20 16.61 -22.62
C GLY A 67 4.99 16.18 -21.16
N ILE A 68 4.94 14.87 -20.89
CA ILE A 68 4.81 14.32 -19.54
C ILE A 68 6.21 14.22 -18.92
N GLU A 69 6.39 14.85 -17.75
CA GLU A 69 7.63 14.70 -16.98
C GLU A 69 7.61 13.35 -16.26
N MET A 70 8.62 12.52 -16.50
CA MET A 70 8.71 11.19 -15.87
C MET A 70 10.08 10.92 -15.29
N SER A 71 10.10 10.34 -14.08
CA SER A 71 11.31 9.93 -13.38
C SER A 71 11.18 8.50 -12.84
N ILE A 72 12.32 7.79 -12.77
CA ILE A 72 12.38 6.39 -12.34
C ILE A 72 13.20 6.30 -11.05
N PHE A 73 12.62 5.74 -10.00
CA PHE A 73 13.24 5.51 -8.72
C PHE A 73 14.09 4.23 -8.71
N ASN A 74 15.29 4.36 -8.14
CA ASN A 74 16.27 3.30 -7.87
C ASN A 74 16.44 2.29 -9.04
N PRO A 75 17.04 2.69 -10.18
CA PRO A 75 17.19 1.82 -11.33
C PRO A 75 18.07 0.59 -11.04
N ILE A 76 17.55 -0.62 -11.27
CA ILE A 76 18.16 -1.89 -10.82
C ILE A 76 19.52 -2.14 -11.47
N HIS A 77 19.66 -1.77 -12.75
CA HIS A 77 20.86 -2.00 -13.55
C HIS A 77 22.09 -1.16 -13.14
N ARG A 78 21.95 -0.26 -12.15
CA ARG A 78 23.04 0.63 -11.74
C ARG A 78 23.82 0.14 -10.51
N ASP A 79 23.17 -0.58 -9.60
CA ASP A 79 23.73 -0.81 -8.25
C ASP A 79 23.32 -2.18 -7.63
N MET A 80 23.24 -3.26 -8.41
CA MET A 80 22.84 -4.59 -7.90
C MET A 80 23.73 -5.15 -6.77
N ALA A 81 24.97 -4.67 -6.65
CA ALA A 81 25.91 -5.09 -5.60
C ALA A 81 25.65 -4.42 -4.24
N ARG A 82 24.79 -3.39 -4.16
CA ARG A 82 24.51 -2.65 -2.92
C ARG A 82 23.20 -3.10 -2.29
N ILE A 83 23.18 -3.32 -0.98
CA ILE A 83 21.97 -3.67 -0.19
C ILE A 83 20.80 -2.71 -0.48
N SER A 84 21.09 -1.44 -0.81
CA SER A 84 20.12 -0.42 -1.20
C SER A 84 19.25 -0.77 -2.41
N PHE A 85 19.59 -1.81 -3.20
CA PHE A 85 18.70 -2.29 -4.25
C PHE A 85 17.33 -2.73 -3.70
N ASN A 86 17.28 -3.19 -2.44
CA ASN A 86 16.05 -3.57 -1.74
C ASN A 86 15.18 -2.38 -1.33
N TYR A 87 15.73 -1.16 -1.34
CA TYR A 87 14.94 0.03 -1.09
C TYR A 87 14.09 0.33 -2.31
N ARG A 88 12.80 0.00 -2.22
CA ARG A 88 11.84 0.24 -3.29
C ARG A 88 10.86 1.33 -2.88
N ASN A 89 10.39 2.07 -3.87
CA ASN A 89 9.31 3.00 -3.70
C ASN A 89 7.99 2.27 -3.85
N HIS A 90 7.37 1.93 -2.73
CA HIS A 90 6.13 1.18 -2.71
C HIS A 90 4.90 2.09 -2.53
N LYS A 91 5.09 3.42 -2.55
CA LYS A 91 3.99 4.37 -2.48
C LYS A 91 3.10 4.31 -3.73
N LYS A 92 1.80 4.54 -3.52
CA LYS A 92 0.78 4.74 -4.56
C LYS A 92 0.06 6.02 -4.20
N ILE A 93 0.36 7.08 -4.94
CA ILE A 93 -0.15 8.42 -4.70
C ILE A 93 -0.60 8.99 -6.03
N THR A 94 -1.80 9.53 -6.08
CA THR A 94 -2.24 10.44 -7.15
C THR A 94 -2.72 11.73 -6.50
N VAL A 95 -2.15 12.87 -6.87
CA VAL A 95 -2.58 14.19 -6.44
C VAL A 95 -3.10 14.97 -7.64
N VAL A 96 -4.24 15.65 -7.47
CA VAL A 96 -4.85 16.53 -8.46
C VAL A 96 -5.02 17.93 -7.87
N ASP A 97 -4.35 18.91 -8.48
CA ASP A 97 -4.39 20.33 -8.15
C ASP A 97 -4.15 20.69 -6.67
N GLY A 98 -3.52 19.78 -5.93
CA GLY A 98 -3.27 19.91 -4.49
C GLY A 98 -4.51 19.74 -3.63
N ASN A 99 -5.69 19.50 -4.22
CA ASN A 99 -6.97 19.43 -3.51
C ASN A 99 -7.50 18.02 -3.33
N ILE A 100 -7.14 17.10 -4.22
CA ILE A 100 -7.59 15.70 -4.19
C ILE A 100 -6.37 14.81 -4.14
N ALA A 101 -6.36 13.82 -3.24
CA ALA A 101 -5.40 12.74 -3.24
C ALA A 101 -6.07 11.38 -3.28
N TYR A 102 -5.39 10.43 -3.91
CA TYR A 102 -5.68 9.01 -3.81
C TYR A 102 -4.47 8.26 -3.27
N THR A 103 -4.71 7.33 -2.36
CA THR A 103 -3.73 6.32 -1.94
C THR A 103 -4.41 5.01 -1.57
N GLY A 104 -3.67 3.92 -1.47
CA GLY A 104 -4.19 2.59 -1.18
C GLY A 104 -3.26 1.48 -1.68
N GLY A 105 -3.73 0.24 -1.67
CA GLY A 105 -2.93 -0.90 -2.13
C GLY A 105 -2.81 -1.01 -3.65
N PHE A 106 -3.69 -0.32 -4.39
CA PHE A 106 -3.90 -0.52 -5.82
C PHE A 106 -2.79 0.07 -6.71
N ASN A 107 -2.31 -0.72 -7.67
CA ASN A 107 -1.38 -0.28 -8.72
C ASN A 107 -2.11 0.03 -10.03
N LEU A 108 -1.38 0.56 -11.02
CA LEU A 108 -1.93 0.85 -12.36
C LEU A 108 -1.75 -0.36 -13.27
N ALA A 109 -2.58 -1.38 -13.08
CA ALA A 109 -2.59 -2.59 -13.91
C ALA A 109 -4.00 -3.19 -14.00
N ASP A 110 -4.26 -3.95 -15.07
CA ASP A 110 -5.61 -4.41 -15.43
C ASP A 110 -6.19 -5.43 -14.44
N GLU A 111 -5.34 -6.18 -13.73
CA GLU A 111 -5.77 -7.11 -12.69
C GLU A 111 -6.44 -6.39 -11.52
N TYR A 112 -6.00 -5.17 -11.17
CA TYR A 112 -6.61 -4.38 -10.07
C TYR A 112 -8.00 -3.87 -10.43
N ALA A 113 -8.32 -3.78 -11.72
CA ALA A 113 -9.65 -3.44 -12.23
C ALA A 113 -10.47 -4.69 -12.59
N ASN A 114 -9.94 -5.90 -12.32
CA ASN A 114 -10.53 -7.17 -12.71
C ASN A 114 -10.85 -7.28 -14.22
N TYR A 115 -10.12 -6.56 -15.08
CA TYR A 115 -10.23 -6.72 -16.54
C TYR A 115 -9.53 -7.99 -17.04
N ILE A 116 -8.60 -8.51 -16.24
CA ILE A 116 -7.96 -9.80 -16.43
C ILE A 116 -8.05 -10.59 -15.12
N GLU A 117 -8.22 -11.89 -15.21
CA GLU A 117 -8.29 -12.78 -14.06
C GLU A 117 -7.03 -13.64 -13.99
N ARG A 118 -6.04 -13.22 -13.20
CA ARG A 118 -4.78 -13.94 -13.02
C ARG A 118 -4.73 -14.75 -11.72
N PHE A 119 -5.36 -14.26 -10.66
CA PHE A 119 -5.35 -14.84 -9.32
C PHE A 119 -6.74 -14.85 -8.69
N GLY A 120 -7.78 -15.10 -9.51
CA GLY A 120 -9.17 -14.91 -9.12
C GLY A 120 -9.54 -13.43 -9.00
N HIS A 121 -10.58 -13.13 -8.21
CA HIS A 121 -10.99 -11.76 -7.93
C HIS A 121 -9.91 -11.00 -7.18
N TRP A 122 -9.36 -9.95 -7.79
CA TRP A 122 -8.42 -9.05 -7.16
C TRP A 122 -9.19 -8.04 -6.31
N LYS A 123 -9.07 -8.17 -4.98
CA LYS A 123 -9.67 -7.22 -4.05
C LYS A 123 -8.61 -6.29 -3.48
N ASP A 124 -8.83 -4.99 -3.57
CA ASP A 124 -7.95 -3.98 -2.98
C ASP A 124 -8.80 -2.85 -2.36
N SER A 125 -8.15 -1.97 -1.61
CA SER A 125 -8.77 -0.80 -0.98
C SER A 125 -7.98 0.47 -1.29
N GLY A 126 -8.68 1.59 -1.21
CA GLY A 126 -8.08 2.91 -1.36
C GLY A 126 -8.94 4.00 -0.77
N ILE A 127 -8.29 5.10 -0.43
CA ILE A 127 -8.94 6.32 0.06
C ILE A 127 -8.80 7.41 -1.00
N ARG A 128 -9.90 8.13 -1.20
CA ARG A 128 -9.92 9.44 -1.85
C ARG A 128 -10.04 10.52 -0.77
N LEU A 129 -9.05 11.39 -0.65
CA LEU A 129 -9.09 12.57 0.22
C LEU A 129 -9.39 13.83 -0.58
N TYR A 130 -10.10 14.75 0.06
CA TYR A 130 -10.33 16.11 -0.44
C TYR A 130 -10.15 17.11 0.71
N GLY A 131 -9.39 18.18 0.47
CA GLY A 131 -9.12 19.24 1.46
C GLY A 131 -7.68 19.24 1.99
N ASP A 132 -7.49 19.80 3.19
CA ASP A 132 -6.16 20.15 3.73
C ASP A 132 -5.17 18.98 3.86
N GLY A 133 -5.68 17.79 4.22
CA GLY A 133 -4.85 16.58 4.34
C GLY A 133 -4.11 16.20 3.05
N VAL A 134 -4.60 16.64 1.87
CA VAL A 134 -3.96 16.36 0.57
C VAL A 134 -2.57 16.98 0.46
N TYR A 135 -2.29 18.05 1.22
CA TYR A 135 -0.97 18.68 1.16
C TYR A 135 0.15 17.73 1.57
N SER A 136 -0.07 16.86 2.56
CA SER A 136 0.93 15.86 2.96
C SER A 136 1.31 14.94 1.80
N PHE A 137 0.35 14.45 1.02
CA PHE A 137 0.62 13.62 -0.16
C PHE A 137 1.39 14.38 -1.25
N THR A 138 1.06 15.65 -1.43
CA THR A 138 1.80 16.53 -2.34
C THR A 138 3.26 16.66 -1.90
N CYS A 139 3.51 16.93 -0.62
CA CYS A 139 4.85 16.98 -0.06
C CYS A 139 5.58 15.62 -0.17
N PHE A 140 4.90 14.50 0.07
CA PHE A 140 5.50 13.16 -0.05
C PHE A 140 5.99 12.89 -1.48
N PHE A 141 5.19 13.28 -2.49
CA PHE A 141 5.58 13.19 -3.89
C PHE A 141 6.77 14.09 -4.20
N LEU A 142 6.69 15.37 -3.85
CA LEU A 142 7.73 16.37 -4.14
C LEU A 142 9.08 16.02 -3.49
N ASN A 143 9.06 15.47 -2.28
CA ASN A 143 10.26 14.97 -1.62
C ASN A 143 10.92 13.83 -2.40
N MET A 144 10.16 12.83 -2.85
CA MET A 144 10.72 11.77 -3.68
C MET A 144 11.17 12.28 -5.06
N TRP A 145 10.44 13.25 -5.62
CA TRP A 145 10.81 13.88 -6.88
C TRP A 145 12.20 14.56 -6.79
N ARG A 146 12.50 15.25 -5.69
CA ARG A 146 13.81 15.85 -5.41
C ARG A 146 14.91 14.80 -5.22
N ILE A 147 14.59 13.68 -4.56
CA ILE A 147 15.54 12.58 -4.36
C ILE A 147 15.98 12.00 -5.71
N VAL A 148 15.03 11.83 -6.65
CA VAL A 148 15.32 11.25 -7.97
C VAL A 148 15.92 12.27 -8.93
N ASN A 149 15.43 13.52 -8.92
CA ASN A 149 15.88 14.58 -9.80
C ASN A 149 16.76 15.57 -9.05
N LYS A 150 18.07 15.29 -9.03
CA LYS A 150 19.06 16.16 -8.39
C LYS A 150 19.00 17.57 -8.98
N ASN A 151 19.16 18.58 -8.13
CA ASN A 151 19.23 20.01 -8.48
C ASN A 151 17.93 20.65 -9.00
N VAL A 152 16.77 20.00 -8.83
CA VAL A 152 15.49 20.66 -9.10
C VAL A 152 15.12 21.58 -7.94
N VAL A 153 14.85 22.85 -8.24
CA VAL A 153 14.29 23.81 -7.28
C VAL A 153 12.77 23.79 -7.45
N ILE A 154 12.06 23.39 -6.39
CA ILE A 154 10.59 23.37 -6.35
C ILE A 154 10.15 24.15 -5.13
N GLU A 155 9.28 25.13 -5.33
CA GLU A 155 8.61 25.87 -4.26
C GLU A 155 7.33 25.15 -3.85
N ASP A 156 7.35 24.46 -2.70
CA ASP A 156 6.22 23.66 -2.21
C ASP A 156 4.94 24.48 -1.96
N VAL A 157 5.09 25.79 -1.80
CA VAL A 157 3.96 26.72 -1.57
C VAL A 157 3.03 26.78 -2.79
N ASN A 158 3.58 26.56 -4.00
CA ASN A 158 2.84 26.65 -5.25
C ASN A 158 1.88 25.45 -5.46
N TYR A 159 2.00 24.42 -4.62
CA TYR A 159 1.22 23.18 -4.71
C TYR A 159 0.32 22.97 -3.49
N LYS A 160 0.11 23.99 -2.67
CA LYS A 160 -0.82 23.91 -1.53
C LYS A 160 -2.27 23.69 -1.98
N PRO A 161 -3.08 22.95 -1.19
CA PRO A 161 -4.51 22.93 -1.39
C PRO A 161 -5.07 24.34 -1.33
N HIS A 162 -6.12 24.58 -2.11
CA HIS A 162 -6.98 25.74 -1.98
C HIS A 162 -8.41 25.36 -1.56
N ALA A 163 -8.71 24.06 -1.51
CA ALA A 163 -9.90 23.53 -0.87
C ALA A 163 -9.63 23.34 0.63
N HIS A 164 -10.49 23.92 1.46
CA HIS A 164 -10.51 23.73 2.91
C HIS A 164 -11.83 23.09 3.30
N VAL A 165 -11.77 22.02 4.10
CA VAL A 165 -12.93 21.24 4.50
C VAL A 165 -12.99 21.20 6.01
N PHE A 166 -14.12 21.63 6.57
CA PHE A 166 -14.42 21.46 7.99
C PHE A 166 -15.39 20.29 8.12
N GLN A 167 -14.89 19.18 8.67
CA GLN A 167 -15.65 17.98 8.99
C GLN A 167 -15.21 17.47 10.36
N GLU A 168 -16.08 16.71 11.02
CA GLU A 168 -15.75 16.00 12.24
C GLU A 168 -14.67 14.93 11.98
N GLY A 169 -13.83 14.73 13.00
CA GLY A 169 -12.71 13.79 12.96
C GLY A 169 -11.41 14.37 12.40
N TYR A 170 -10.41 13.48 12.29
CA TYR A 170 -9.05 13.83 11.93
C TYR A 170 -8.52 12.91 10.84
N VAL A 171 -7.82 13.52 9.88
CA VAL A 171 -7.07 12.82 8.84
C VAL A 171 -5.60 13.20 8.91
N GLN A 172 -4.74 12.20 9.04
CA GLN A 172 -3.30 12.39 9.10
C GLN A 172 -2.61 11.45 8.12
N PRO A 173 -2.32 11.92 6.91
CA PRO A 173 -1.41 11.19 6.04
C PRO A 173 -0.01 11.16 6.65
N PHE A 174 0.64 10.01 6.54
CA PHE A 174 1.99 9.78 7.01
C PHE A 174 2.78 8.98 5.97
N MET A 175 4.10 9.08 6.03
CA MET A 175 5.01 8.30 5.20
C MET A 175 6.12 7.69 6.04
N GLY A 176 6.56 6.52 5.61
CA GLY A 176 7.74 5.85 6.15
C GLY A 176 8.81 5.66 5.09
N GLY A 177 9.95 5.14 5.54
CA GLY A 177 11.01 4.74 4.63
C GLY A 177 12.33 4.45 5.31
N PRO A 178 13.24 3.75 4.60
CA PRO A 178 14.50 3.26 5.17
C PRO A 178 15.41 4.36 5.71
N HIS A 179 15.33 5.58 5.16
CA HIS A 179 16.07 6.75 5.63
C HIS A 179 15.73 7.20 7.05
N ARG A 180 14.63 6.71 7.62
CA ARG A 180 14.18 7.03 8.99
C ARG A 180 14.53 5.96 10.01
N ASN A 181 15.06 4.81 9.58
CA ASN A 181 15.41 3.73 10.50
C ASN A 181 16.46 4.21 11.53
N PRO A 182 16.33 3.78 12.81
CA PRO A 182 15.32 2.87 13.35
C PRO A 182 13.97 3.53 13.73
N HIS A 183 13.82 4.84 13.54
CA HIS A 183 12.63 5.62 13.91
C HIS A 183 11.60 5.75 12.78
N ASN A 184 11.40 4.67 11.99
CA ASN A 184 10.42 4.68 10.91
C ASN A 184 9.00 4.68 11.50
N PRO A 185 8.13 5.68 11.21
CA PRO A 185 6.80 5.75 11.82
C PRO A 185 5.84 4.66 11.38
N THR A 186 6.13 3.91 10.31
CA THR A 186 5.23 2.90 9.74
C THR A 186 4.82 1.83 10.74
N GLU A 187 5.79 1.14 11.34
CA GLU A 187 5.55 0.08 12.34
C GLU A 187 4.88 0.69 13.59
N GLY A 188 5.40 1.83 14.05
CA GLY A 188 4.88 2.53 15.23
C GLY A 188 3.41 2.97 15.11
N ALA A 189 2.92 3.25 13.90
CA ALA A 189 1.51 3.55 13.67
C ALA A 189 0.63 2.32 13.93
N TYR A 190 1.06 1.14 13.45
CA TYR A 190 0.36 -0.14 13.66
C TYR A 190 0.42 -0.56 15.12
N THR A 191 1.61 -0.54 15.73
CA THR A 191 1.82 -0.81 17.17
C THR A 191 0.91 0.05 18.05
N ARG A 192 0.75 1.34 17.73
CA ARG A 192 -0.15 2.23 18.49
C ARG A 192 -1.61 1.86 18.33
N MET A 193 -2.06 1.49 17.13
CA MET A 193 -3.43 1.04 16.92
C MET A 193 -3.72 -0.25 17.69
N ILE A 194 -2.84 -1.25 17.56
CA ILE A 194 -3.00 -2.55 18.22
C ILE A 194 -3.04 -2.40 19.74
N ASN A 195 -2.08 -1.66 20.31
CA ASN A 195 -1.98 -1.50 21.76
C ASN A 195 -3.02 -0.54 22.37
N LYS A 196 -3.82 0.15 21.56
CA LYS A 196 -4.91 1.02 22.01
C LYS A 196 -6.29 0.42 21.80
N ALA A 197 -6.41 -0.63 21.01
CA ALA A 197 -7.66 -1.32 20.77
C ALA A 197 -8.24 -1.87 22.08
N ARG A 198 -9.55 -1.72 22.26
CA ARG A 198 -10.32 -2.15 23.43
C ARG A 198 -11.28 -3.28 23.11
N ASP A 199 -11.98 -3.17 21.99
CA ASP A 199 -13.04 -4.08 21.61
C ASP A 199 -12.58 -4.99 20.47
N TYR A 200 -12.00 -4.42 19.41
CA TYR A 200 -11.52 -5.20 18.27
C TYR A 200 -10.41 -4.52 17.49
N ILE A 201 -9.65 -5.34 16.75
CA ILE A 201 -8.75 -4.86 15.69
C ILE A 201 -8.85 -5.76 14.46
N TYR A 202 -9.21 -5.15 13.33
CA TYR A 202 -9.42 -5.81 12.06
C TYR A 202 -8.34 -5.41 11.07
N ILE A 203 -7.62 -6.40 10.55
CA ILE A 203 -6.48 -6.21 9.66
C ILE A 203 -6.73 -6.93 8.36
N THR A 204 -6.51 -6.24 7.24
CA THR A 204 -6.43 -6.88 5.91
C THR A 204 -5.04 -6.63 5.36
N THR A 205 -4.35 -7.71 4.96
CA THR A 205 -3.00 -7.61 4.37
C THR A 205 -2.74 -8.74 3.37
N PRO A 206 -2.06 -8.47 2.23
CA PRO A 206 -1.62 -9.54 1.34
C PRO A 206 -0.51 -10.40 1.97
N TYR A 207 0.28 -9.82 2.87
CA TYR A 207 1.44 -10.45 3.47
C TYR A 207 1.46 -10.24 4.97
N LEU A 208 1.59 -11.35 5.71
CA LEU A 208 1.65 -11.42 7.16
C LEU A 208 3.03 -11.98 7.56
N VAL A 209 4.07 -11.22 7.25
CA VAL A 209 5.47 -11.56 7.49
C VAL A 209 6.02 -10.69 8.61
N LEU A 210 5.50 -10.97 9.81
CA LEU A 210 5.69 -10.14 10.98
C LEU A 210 7.14 -10.15 11.48
N ASP A 211 7.58 -9.03 12.03
CA ASP A 211 8.75 -8.97 12.89
C ASP A 211 8.38 -9.47 14.30
N GLN A 212 9.27 -9.35 15.29
CA GLN A 212 8.97 -9.82 16.65
C GLN A 212 8.02 -8.87 17.38
N ASN A 213 8.18 -7.56 17.24
CA ASN A 213 7.37 -6.58 17.96
C ASN A 213 5.91 -6.67 17.53
N MET A 214 5.63 -6.69 16.22
CA MET A 214 4.27 -6.77 15.69
C MET A 214 3.57 -8.08 16.09
N ARG A 215 4.31 -9.19 16.18
CA ARG A 215 3.76 -10.45 16.71
C ARG A 215 3.35 -10.31 18.16
N ASP A 216 4.23 -9.75 18.98
CA ASP A 216 4.01 -9.63 20.42
C ASP A 216 2.87 -8.65 20.72
N ASP A 217 2.76 -7.55 19.95
CA ASP A 217 1.63 -6.62 20.01
C ASP A 217 0.29 -7.34 19.73
N LEU A 218 0.20 -8.11 18.64
CA LEU A 218 -1.01 -8.84 18.27
C LEU A 218 -1.38 -9.93 19.28
N VAL A 219 -0.39 -10.68 19.76
CA VAL A 219 -0.57 -11.71 20.80
C VAL A 219 -1.08 -11.07 22.09
N SER A 220 -0.46 -9.96 22.51
CA SER A 220 -0.84 -9.24 23.73
C SER A 220 -2.27 -8.70 23.64
N ALA A 221 -2.66 -8.12 22.50
CA ALA A 221 -4.02 -7.64 22.29
C ALA A 221 -5.05 -8.79 22.39
N ALA A 222 -4.82 -9.90 21.68
CA ALA A 222 -5.72 -11.05 21.71
C ALA A 222 -5.85 -11.66 23.12
N GLN A 223 -4.73 -11.81 23.83
CA GLN A 223 -4.71 -12.33 25.21
C GLN A 223 -5.36 -11.38 26.21
N SER A 224 -5.45 -10.09 25.89
CA SER A 224 -6.15 -9.09 26.69
C SER A 224 -7.68 -9.09 26.46
N GLY A 225 -8.18 -9.95 25.56
CA GLY A 225 -9.61 -10.09 25.26
C GLY A 225 -10.11 -9.24 24.09
N VAL A 226 -9.22 -8.56 23.35
CA VAL A 226 -9.56 -7.82 22.13
C VAL A 226 -9.85 -8.81 21.00
N ASP A 227 -10.92 -8.60 20.22
CA ASP A 227 -11.21 -9.39 19.02
C ASP A 227 -10.23 -9.04 17.89
N VAL A 228 -9.18 -9.83 17.73
CA VAL A 228 -8.16 -9.66 16.68
C VAL A 228 -8.53 -10.54 15.48
N CYS A 229 -8.92 -9.91 14.36
CA CYS A 229 -9.27 -10.62 13.13
C CYS A 229 -8.37 -10.17 11.96
N ILE A 230 -7.76 -11.12 11.26
CA ILE A 230 -6.84 -10.85 10.14
C ILE A 230 -7.32 -11.56 8.87
N ILE A 231 -7.57 -10.81 7.79
CA ILE A 231 -7.85 -11.34 6.46
C ILE A 231 -6.57 -11.36 5.62
N VAL A 232 -6.27 -12.51 5.04
CA VAL A 232 -5.11 -12.80 4.19
C VAL A 232 -5.55 -13.56 2.91
N PRO A 233 -4.75 -13.56 1.83
CA PRO A 233 -5.13 -14.25 0.60
C PRO A 233 -5.01 -15.78 0.69
N ARG A 234 -6.00 -16.51 0.14
CA ARG A 234 -5.87 -17.96 -0.14
C ARG A 234 -5.06 -18.21 -1.40
N ILE A 235 -5.39 -17.51 -2.49
CA ILE A 235 -4.68 -17.58 -3.77
C ILE A 235 -3.51 -16.61 -3.70
N TYR A 236 -2.29 -17.06 -3.96
CA TYR A 236 -1.07 -16.24 -3.82
C TYR A 236 -0.50 -15.79 -5.16
N ASP A 237 0.08 -14.60 -5.20
CA ASP A 237 0.89 -14.11 -6.33
C ASP A 237 2.31 -14.69 -6.30
N LYS A 238 2.83 -14.98 -5.09
CA LYS A 238 4.18 -15.51 -4.83
C LYS A 238 4.12 -16.67 -3.83
N TRP A 239 4.41 -17.88 -4.31
CA TRP A 239 4.34 -19.10 -3.48
C TRP A 239 5.26 -19.06 -2.26
N TYR A 240 6.45 -18.46 -2.37
CA TYR A 240 7.42 -18.41 -1.28
C TYR A 240 7.01 -17.45 -0.17
N VAL A 241 6.41 -16.30 -0.51
CA VAL A 241 5.85 -15.37 0.50
C VAL A 241 4.65 -16.01 1.17
N TYR A 242 3.80 -16.71 0.42
CA TYR A 242 2.68 -17.46 0.98
C TYR A 242 3.13 -18.53 2.00
N MET A 243 4.23 -19.23 1.74
CA MET A 243 4.80 -20.16 2.73
C MET A 243 5.14 -19.44 4.04
N VAL A 244 5.78 -18.27 3.96
CA VAL A 244 6.12 -17.49 5.16
C VAL A 244 4.87 -16.95 5.86
N ASN A 245 3.88 -16.44 5.13
CA ASN A 245 2.57 -16.03 5.69
C ASN A 245 1.98 -17.16 6.54
N VAL A 246 1.75 -18.33 5.95
CA VAL A 246 1.11 -19.48 6.62
C VAL A 246 1.93 -19.93 7.83
N SER A 247 3.26 -19.80 7.79
CA SER A 247 4.12 -20.16 8.93
C SER A 247 3.90 -19.28 10.17
N ASN A 248 3.40 -18.06 10.01
CA ASN A 248 3.16 -17.13 11.11
C ASN A 248 1.80 -17.32 11.80
N TYR A 249 0.85 -18.03 11.16
CA TYR A 249 -0.52 -18.11 11.69
C TYR A 249 -0.60 -18.83 13.05
N GLY A 250 0.16 -19.91 13.25
CA GLY A 250 0.01 -20.77 14.43
C GLY A 250 0.17 -20.03 15.76
N LYS A 251 1.24 -19.25 15.91
CA LYS A 251 1.49 -18.46 17.13
C LYS A 251 0.39 -17.44 17.42
N LEU A 252 -0.20 -16.86 16.36
CA LEU A 252 -1.27 -15.88 16.49
C LEU A 252 -2.58 -16.58 16.89
N MET A 253 -2.95 -17.67 16.21
CA MET A 253 -4.16 -18.44 16.50
C MET A 253 -4.12 -19.09 17.89
N GLU A 254 -2.95 -19.58 18.33
CA GLU A 254 -2.75 -20.07 19.70
C GLU A 254 -3.00 -18.99 20.76
N ALA A 255 -2.79 -17.72 20.43
CA ALA A 255 -3.05 -16.58 21.30
C ALA A 255 -4.48 -16.03 21.21
N GLY A 256 -5.33 -16.59 20.35
CA GLY A 256 -6.72 -16.15 20.15
C GLY A 256 -6.95 -15.22 18.96
N VAL A 257 -5.95 -15.02 18.08
CA VAL A 257 -6.14 -14.24 16.85
C VAL A 257 -6.89 -15.08 15.81
N HIS A 258 -7.97 -14.54 15.26
CA HIS A 258 -8.72 -15.16 14.18
C HIS A 258 -8.08 -14.83 12.82
N ILE A 259 -7.76 -15.85 12.02
CA ILE A 259 -7.16 -15.67 10.69
C ILE A 259 -8.10 -16.22 9.64
N TYR A 260 -8.42 -15.41 8.64
CA TYR A 260 -9.36 -15.71 7.59
C TYR A 260 -8.68 -15.64 6.22
N GLU A 261 -8.86 -16.68 5.42
CA GLU A 261 -8.32 -16.72 4.06
C GLU A 261 -9.40 -16.34 3.05
N TYR A 262 -9.16 -15.27 2.30
CA TYR A 262 -10.05 -14.78 1.24
C TYR A 262 -10.09 -15.77 0.08
N ILE A 263 -11.26 -16.38 -0.16
CA ILE A 263 -11.44 -17.49 -1.09
C ILE A 263 -11.55 -17.06 -2.56
N PRO A 264 -12.27 -15.97 -2.93
CA PRO A 264 -12.53 -15.65 -4.33
C PRO A 264 -11.28 -15.31 -5.15
N GLY A 265 -10.15 -14.97 -4.52
CA GLY A 265 -8.95 -14.58 -5.24
C GLY A 265 -7.83 -14.06 -4.36
N PHE A 266 -7.15 -13.02 -4.85
CA PHE A 266 -6.06 -12.36 -4.14
C PHE A 266 -6.56 -11.06 -3.50
N ILE A 267 -6.45 -10.98 -2.17
CA ILE A 267 -6.70 -9.76 -1.43
C ILE A 267 -5.40 -8.99 -1.21
N HIS A 268 -5.38 -7.76 -1.70
CA HIS A 268 -4.24 -6.86 -1.70
C HIS A 268 -4.54 -5.54 -0.98
N ALA A 269 -5.64 -5.45 -0.24
CA ALA A 269 -5.91 -4.32 0.65
C ALA A 269 -4.92 -4.28 1.82
N LYS A 270 -4.64 -3.07 2.33
CA LYS A 270 -3.78 -2.81 3.51
C LYS A 270 -4.53 -1.89 4.46
N ASN A 271 -5.42 -2.50 5.24
CA ASN A 271 -6.28 -1.77 6.16
C ASN A 271 -6.05 -2.27 7.58
N VAL A 272 -6.12 -1.36 8.54
CA VAL A 272 -6.23 -1.65 9.96
C VAL A 272 -7.39 -0.81 10.50
N ILE A 273 -8.30 -1.41 11.26
CA ILE A 273 -9.48 -0.73 11.81
C ILE A 273 -9.60 -1.15 13.28
N ALA A 274 -9.79 -0.20 14.19
CA ALA A 274 -9.96 -0.49 15.62
C ALA A 274 -11.11 0.33 16.22
N ASP A 275 -11.94 -0.36 17.01
CA ASP A 275 -12.99 0.18 17.91
C ASP A 275 -13.98 1.19 17.29
N ASP A 276 -14.22 1.17 15.98
CA ASP A 276 -14.96 2.19 15.22
C ASP A 276 -14.40 3.63 15.36
N GLU A 277 -13.24 3.78 16.01
CA GLU A 277 -12.64 5.06 16.40
C GLU A 277 -11.50 5.45 15.47
N CYS A 278 -10.67 4.49 15.06
CA CYS A 278 -9.52 4.78 14.20
C CYS A 278 -9.29 3.73 13.11
N ALA A 279 -8.70 4.19 12.01
CA ALA A 279 -8.33 3.31 10.90
C ALA A 279 -7.06 3.79 10.18
N ILE A 280 -6.35 2.85 9.58
CA ILE A 280 -5.29 3.10 8.60
C ILE A 280 -5.68 2.45 7.28
N CYS A 281 -5.50 3.20 6.18
CA CYS A 281 -5.48 2.66 4.83
C CYS A 281 -4.26 3.20 4.09
N GLY A 282 -3.59 2.37 3.31
CA GLY A 282 -2.42 2.81 2.57
C GLY A 282 -1.74 1.72 1.76
N THR A 283 -0.42 1.82 1.67
CA THR A 283 0.42 0.96 0.84
C THR A 283 1.17 -0.10 1.65
N ILE A 284 1.09 0.02 2.98
CA ILE A 284 1.90 -0.66 4.00
C ILE A 284 1.41 -2.10 4.20
N ASN A 285 2.18 -3.08 3.74
CA ASN A 285 1.92 -4.47 4.11
C ASN A 285 2.28 -4.69 5.58
N THR A 286 1.67 -5.68 6.21
CA THR A 286 2.10 -6.16 7.53
C THR A 286 3.30 -7.11 7.39
N ASP A 287 4.39 -6.59 6.81
CA ASP A 287 5.63 -7.31 6.57
C ASP A 287 6.88 -6.49 6.93
N TYR A 288 7.99 -7.20 7.12
CA TYR A 288 9.29 -6.59 7.43
C TYR A 288 9.75 -5.59 6.36
N ARG A 289 9.42 -5.80 5.08
CA ARG A 289 9.88 -4.94 3.99
C ARG A 289 9.21 -3.58 4.03
N SER A 290 7.90 -3.52 4.24
CA SER A 290 7.16 -2.27 4.41
C SER A 290 7.61 -1.50 5.66
N PHE A 291 8.00 -2.20 6.73
CA PHE A 291 8.46 -1.55 7.96
C PHE A 291 9.90 -1.03 7.89
N TYR A 292 10.80 -1.67 7.14
CA TYR A 292 12.24 -1.32 7.20
C TYR A 292 12.88 -0.96 5.86
N LEU A 293 12.39 -1.48 4.74
CA LEU A 293 13.08 -1.39 3.45
C LEU A 293 12.36 -0.51 2.44
N HIS A 294 11.03 -0.44 2.47
CA HIS A 294 10.25 0.27 1.46
C HIS A 294 9.88 1.68 1.91
N TYR A 295 9.84 2.59 0.94
CA TYR A 295 9.13 3.85 1.13
C TYR A 295 7.64 3.55 1.00
N GLU A 296 6.90 3.87 2.05
CA GLU A 296 5.48 3.57 2.18
C GLU A 296 4.72 4.83 2.59
N CYS A 297 3.41 4.83 2.37
CA CYS A 297 2.52 5.87 2.87
C CYS A 297 1.19 5.28 3.33
N GLY A 298 0.55 5.99 4.25
CA GLY A 298 -0.79 5.66 4.71
C GLY A 298 -1.54 6.91 5.15
N VAL A 299 -2.82 6.72 5.41
CA VAL A 299 -3.71 7.72 6.00
C VAL A 299 -4.21 7.14 7.30
N PHE A 300 -3.91 7.82 8.40
CA PHE A 300 -4.58 7.58 9.67
C PHE A 300 -5.86 8.41 9.70
N LEU A 301 -6.97 7.77 10.06
CA LEU A 301 -8.29 8.36 10.24
C LEU A 301 -8.68 8.18 11.71
N SER A 302 -9.29 9.19 12.30
CA SER A 302 -9.85 9.14 13.66
C SER A 302 -11.19 9.84 13.69
N GLU A 303 -12.20 9.24 14.34
CA GLU A 303 -13.53 9.85 14.53
C GLU A 303 -14.19 10.29 13.20
N MET A 304 -13.95 9.55 12.11
CA MET A 304 -14.49 9.83 10.77
C MET A 304 -15.50 8.78 10.35
N GLU A 305 -16.57 9.20 9.64
CA GLU A 305 -17.57 8.27 9.09
C GLU A 305 -16.98 7.22 8.15
N ALA A 306 -15.92 7.57 7.41
CA ALA A 306 -15.21 6.65 6.52
C ALA A 306 -14.68 5.38 7.23
N ILE A 307 -14.50 5.41 8.56
CA ILE A 307 -14.09 4.25 9.35
C ILE A 307 -15.20 3.18 9.34
N LYS A 308 -16.47 3.61 9.37
CA LYS A 308 -17.62 2.71 9.27
C LYS A 308 -17.68 2.06 7.89
N ASP A 309 -17.45 2.82 6.82
CA ASP A 309 -17.37 2.27 5.46
C ASP A 309 -16.26 1.22 5.33
N MET A 310 -15.09 1.48 5.94
CA MET A 310 -13.97 0.54 5.96
C MET A 310 -14.32 -0.74 6.73
N LYS A 311 -15.00 -0.63 7.88
CA LYS A 311 -15.48 -1.79 8.65
C LYS A 311 -16.52 -2.58 7.88
N GLU A 312 -17.47 -1.90 7.24
CA GLU A 312 -18.47 -2.57 6.42
C GLU A 312 -17.83 -3.35 5.27
N ASP A 313 -16.83 -2.77 4.58
CA ASP A 313 -16.08 -3.49 3.55
C ASP A 313 -15.37 -4.71 4.14
N PHE A 314 -14.74 -4.57 5.30
CA PHE A 314 -14.11 -5.69 6.01
C PHE A 314 -15.11 -6.81 6.32
N LEU A 315 -16.24 -6.49 6.93
CA LEU A 315 -17.27 -7.48 7.30
C LEU A 315 -17.95 -8.12 6.08
N LYS A 316 -18.13 -7.38 4.98
CA LYS A 316 -18.62 -7.94 3.71
C LYS A 316 -17.61 -8.93 3.15
N THR A 317 -16.32 -8.58 3.18
CA THR A 317 -15.23 -9.43 2.72
C THR A 317 -15.09 -10.69 3.56
N LEU A 318 -15.25 -10.57 4.88
CA LEU A 318 -15.16 -11.68 5.82
C LEU A 318 -16.14 -12.82 5.48
N LYS A 319 -17.32 -12.49 4.93
CA LYS A 319 -18.33 -13.48 4.49
C LYS A 319 -17.87 -14.32 3.30
N GLU A 320 -16.87 -13.86 2.56
CA GLU A 320 -16.25 -14.57 1.43
C GLU A 320 -14.96 -15.28 1.84
N CYS A 321 -14.60 -15.24 3.12
CA CYS A 321 -13.42 -15.88 3.66
C CYS A 321 -13.74 -17.22 4.34
N GLU A 322 -12.71 -18.05 4.49
CA GLU A 322 -12.75 -19.24 5.32
C GLU A 322 -11.82 -19.04 6.52
N GLU A 323 -12.31 -19.30 7.73
CA GLU A 323 -11.49 -19.24 8.94
C GLU A 323 -10.44 -20.37 8.93
N MET A 324 -9.20 -20.03 9.27
CA MET A 324 -8.13 -21.00 9.45
C MET A 324 -8.28 -21.69 10.80
N ASP A 325 -8.39 -23.00 10.77
CA ASP A 325 -8.40 -23.83 11.97
C ASP A 325 -6.99 -24.26 12.39
N LEU A 326 -6.71 -24.23 13.70
CA LEU A 326 -5.41 -24.60 14.25
C LEU A 326 -5.09 -26.09 14.03
N VAL A 327 -6.09 -26.98 14.02
CA VAL A 327 -5.88 -28.41 13.74
C VAL A 327 -5.48 -28.60 12.28
N ARG A 328 -6.17 -27.96 11.34
CA ARG A 328 -5.80 -27.93 9.92
C ARG A 328 -4.41 -27.36 9.72
N TRP A 329 -4.08 -26.28 10.42
CA TRP A 329 -2.75 -25.66 10.40
C TRP A 329 -1.68 -26.68 10.88
N SER A 330 -1.86 -27.31 12.03
CA SER A 330 -0.87 -28.25 12.59
C SER A 330 -0.62 -29.47 11.70
N LYS A 331 -1.61 -29.90 10.90
CA LYS A 331 -1.54 -31.04 9.97
C LYS A 331 -0.87 -30.75 8.63
N ARG A 332 -0.30 -29.55 8.42
CA ARG A 332 0.48 -29.26 7.21
C ARG A 332 1.57 -30.31 6.93
N PRO A 333 1.85 -30.63 5.65
CA PRO A 333 2.92 -31.56 5.27
C PRO A 333 4.28 -31.16 5.88
N LEU A 334 5.07 -32.17 6.30
CA LEU A 334 6.38 -31.94 6.92
C LEU A 334 7.34 -31.18 5.97
N GLY A 335 7.30 -31.50 4.67
CA GLY A 335 8.08 -30.78 3.66
C GLY A 335 7.76 -29.27 3.62
N ASN A 336 6.49 -28.90 3.76
CA ASN A 336 6.09 -27.50 3.85
C ASN A 336 6.63 -26.86 5.13
N LYS A 337 6.58 -27.54 6.28
CA LYS A 337 7.12 -27.01 7.54
C LYS A 337 8.63 -26.75 7.47
N VAL A 338 9.39 -27.65 6.85
CA VAL A 338 10.84 -27.47 6.63
C VAL A 338 11.12 -26.29 5.70
N MET A 339 10.41 -26.21 4.57
CA MET A 339 10.54 -25.10 3.63
C MET A 339 10.17 -23.75 4.28
N GLN A 340 9.10 -23.74 5.08
CA GLN A 340 8.67 -22.57 5.85
C GLN A 340 9.75 -22.11 6.83
N ALA A 341 10.37 -23.02 7.57
CA ALA A 341 11.47 -22.70 8.48
C ALA A 341 12.69 -22.11 7.74
N ALA A 342 13.05 -22.69 6.59
CA ALA A 342 14.15 -22.18 5.77
C ALA A 342 13.86 -20.78 5.20
N LEU A 343 12.67 -20.57 4.63
CA LEU A 343 12.26 -19.27 4.09
C LEU A 343 12.10 -18.21 5.17
N LYS A 344 11.71 -18.59 6.40
CA LYS A 344 11.56 -17.65 7.51
C LYS A 344 12.89 -16.97 7.90
N VAL A 345 14.02 -17.65 7.74
CA VAL A 345 15.36 -17.05 7.94
C VAL A 345 15.62 -15.94 6.91
N LEU A 346 15.04 -16.07 5.72
CA LEU A 346 15.15 -15.10 4.63
C LEU A 346 14.05 -14.03 4.66
N SER A 347 13.15 -14.02 5.65
CA SER A 347 12.03 -13.05 5.73
C SER A 347 12.44 -11.59 5.51
N PRO A 348 13.58 -11.09 6.02
CA PRO A 348 14.00 -9.70 5.76
C PRO A 348 14.23 -9.39 4.27
N LEU A 349 14.42 -10.41 3.43
CA LEU A 349 14.69 -10.28 1.99
C LEU A 349 13.47 -10.58 1.11
N LEU A 350 12.42 -11.22 1.65
CA LEU A 350 11.29 -11.77 0.89
C LEU A 350 10.12 -10.82 0.72
#